data_AF-A0AAD3ACI8-F1
#
_entry.id   AF-A0AAD3ACI8-F1
#
_cell.length_a   1.000
_cell.length_b   1.000
_cell.length_c   1.000
_cell.angle_alpha   90.00
_cell.angle_beta   90.00
_cell.angle_gamma   90.00
#
_symmetry.space_group_name_H-M   'P 1'
#
loop_
_entity.id
_entity.type
_entity.pdbx_description
1 polymer ?
#
loop_
_entity_poly.entity_id
_entity_poly.type
_entity_poly.pdbx_seq_one_letter_code
_entity_poly.pdbx_strand_id
1 'polypeptide(L)'
;MMNKQTYRWGATLLLALVLFLPAFSHTKRAMRERFLAKAEVPIIGERLKKEWMKTTRARLGLYYRARTLTHNEVSMPLWWTVYGDKPADGYSLFISLHGGGGTTQEVNNQQWENQKYLYRPQQAVYVAPRAPWNLWNMWCHEGIDALYEQLIQMCVAFEGVNPDKVYLMGYSAGGDGVWRMAPRMADSWAAASMMAGHPGDVSLLNLRNLPFMIWCGEHDAAYNRNTLAAQRGLQMDSLQQHDPTGYVHQTHIIKGAGHWMNRVDSAAVPWMQRFRRNPYPKQIVWQQAEVVKPYFYWLGAPKQELAPGKMVRASIRGNQVDVTECDYSSLTIYLNDDLVDLDKAVTIKYGKRLLFRGRVRRKESTMRQTLTQRNDWAYMFPAMIEVNVESKKR
;
A
#
# COMPACT_ATOMS: atom_id res chain seq x y z
N MET A 1 34.09 63.67 -7.84
CA MET A 1 32.88 64.23 -7.18
C MET A 1 31.74 64.26 -8.19
N MET A 2 30.66 63.54 -7.88
CA MET A 2 29.24 63.72 -8.25
C MET A 2 28.76 64.10 -9.67
N ASN A 3 27.64 63.42 -10.00
CA ASN A 3 26.56 63.68 -10.96
C ASN A 3 26.80 63.29 -12.44
N LYS A 4 25.86 62.62 -13.16
CA LYS A 4 24.39 62.52 -13.03
C LYS A 4 23.84 61.42 -13.96
N GLN A 5 22.54 61.10 -13.79
CA GLN A 5 21.58 60.36 -14.66
C GLN A 5 21.36 58.87 -14.31
N THR A 6 20.38 58.50 -13.48
CA THR A 6 18.92 58.33 -13.74
C THR A 6 18.55 57.44 -14.91
N TYR A 7 18.09 56.21 -14.63
CA TYR A 7 16.92 55.61 -15.27
C TYR A 7 16.15 54.73 -14.25
N ARG A 8 14.92 55.15 -13.95
CA ARG A 8 13.84 54.37 -13.35
C ARG A 8 13.20 53.52 -14.45
N TRP A 9 12.96 52.23 -14.22
CA TRP A 9 11.79 51.42 -14.64
C TRP A 9 11.92 50.11 -13.83
N GLY A 10 11.18 49.91 -12.74
CA GLY A 10 9.85 49.32 -12.80
C GLY A 10 9.90 47.95 -12.11
N ALA A 11 9.95 47.96 -10.77
CA ALA A 11 9.78 46.75 -9.98
C ALA A 11 8.32 46.31 -10.07
N THR A 12 8.05 45.18 -10.73
CA THR A 12 6.77 44.49 -10.59
C THR A 12 7.01 43.23 -9.78
N LEU A 13 6.61 43.30 -8.51
CA LEU A 13 6.41 42.17 -7.62
C LEU A 13 5.57 41.10 -8.33
N LEU A 14 6.14 39.91 -8.56
CA LEU A 14 5.36 38.69 -8.76
C LEU A 14 5.29 37.97 -7.41
N LEU A 15 4.42 38.50 -6.54
CA LEU A 15 3.93 37.78 -5.39
C LEU A 15 3.08 36.63 -5.94
N ALA A 16 3.57 35.39 -5.84
CA ALA A 16 2.77 34.20 -6.12
C ALA A 16 1.68 34.11 -5.05
N LEU A 17 0.52 34.71 -5.34
CA LEU A 17 -0.70 34.51 -4.58
C LEU A 17 -1.10 33.04 -4.77
N VAL A 18 -0.73 32.19 -3.82
CA VAL A 18 -1.37 30.89 -3.66
C VAL A 18 -2.82 31.21 -3.31
N LEU A 19 -3.69 31.13 -4.31
CA LEU A 19 -5.13 31.15 -4.11
C LEU A 19 -5.46 29.98 -3.18
N PHE A 20 -5.63 30.29 -1.90
CA PHE A 20 -6.44 29.49 -1.00
C PHE A 20 -7.83 29.43 -1.62
N LEU A 21 -8.08 28.38 -2.41
CA LEU A 21 -9.44 27.96 -2.71
C LEU A 21 -10.14 27.85 -1.35
N PRO A 22 -11.26 28.54 -1.12
CA PRO A 22 -12.00 28.37 0.10
C PRO A 22 -12.31 26.88 0.21
N ALA A 23 -11.91 26.29 1.34
CA ALA A 23 -12.39 24.99 1.75
C ALA A 23 -13.89 24.99 1.47
N PHE A 24 -14.33 24.07 0.61
CA PHE A 24 -15.75 23.86 0.34
C PHE A 24 -16.44 23.88 1.70
N SER A 25 -17.22 24.93 1.97
CA SER A 25 -18.05 24.98 3.14
C SER A 25 -19.08 23.88 2.91
N HIS A 26 -18.82 22.72 3.52
CA HIS A 26 -19.82 21.70 3.65
C HIS A 26 -20.93 22.33 4.49
N THR A 27 -21.94 22.85 3.79
CA THR A 27 -23.28 22.93 4.33
C THR A 27 -23.58 21.52 4.87
N LYS A 28 -23.54 21.38 6.20
CA LYS A 28 -23.97 20.18 6.92
C LYS A 28 -25.48 20.03 6.73
N ARG A 29 -25.92 19.71 5.52
CA ARG A 29 -27.17 18.98 5.37
C ARG A 29 -26.83 17.58 5.87
N ALA A 30 -27.21 17.28 7.10
CA ALA A 30 -27.06 15.94 7.66
C ALA A 30 -27.67 14.97 6.64
N MET A 31 -26.82 14.22 5.94
CA MET A 31 -27.28 13.20 5.01
C MET A 31 -28.07 12.21 5.86
N ARG A 32 -29.38 12.15 5.65
CA ARG A 32 -30.25 11.23 6.40
C ARG A 32 -29.70 9.83 6.17
N GLU A 33 -29.34 9.15 7.26
CA GLU A 33 -28.70 7.83 7.19
C GLU A 33 -29.58 6.87 6.39
N ARG A 34 -29.01 6.29 5.32
CA ARG A 34 -29.70 5.39 4.40
C ARG A 34 -29.18 3.98 4.62
N PHE A 35 -30.05 3.13 5.18
CA PHE A 35 -29.81 1.70 5.23
C PHE A 35 -30.01 1.08 3.84
N LEU A 36 -29.16 0.10 3.52
CA LEU A 36 -29.16 -0.56 2.22
C LEU A 36 -29.59 -2.03 2.35
N ALA A 37 -30.40 -2.50 1.42
CA ALA A 37 -30.56 -3.92 1.15
C ALA A 37 -29.27 -4.50 0.53
N LYS A 38 -29.07 -5.82 0.65
CA LYS A 38 -27.90 -6.51 0.06
C LYS A 38 -27.76 -6.23 -1.44
N ALA A 39 -28.87 -6.27 -2.18
CA ALA A 39 -28.90 -6.02 -3.62
C ALA A 39 -28.58 -4.56 -4.01
N GLU A 40 -28.74 -3.59 -3.11
CA GLU A 40 -28.42 -2.18 -3.38
C GLU A 40 -26.92 -1.89 -3.27
N VAL A 41 -26.17 -2.67 -2.47
CA VAL A 41 -24.73 -2.45 -2.24
C VAL A 41 -23.92 -2.39 -3.54
N PRO A 42 -24.00 -3.35 -4.48
CA PRO A 42 -23.23 -3.27 -5.73
C PRO A 42 -23.64 -2.07 -6.61
N ILE A 43 -24.93 -1.70 -6.63
CA ILE A 43 -25.44 -0.56 -7.40
C ILE A 43 -24.87 0.76 -6.86
N ILE A 44 -24.94 0.94 -5.54
CA ILE A 44 -24.37 2.10 -4.86
C ILE A 44 -22.85 2.10 -5.01
N GLY A 45 -22.21 0.94 -4.88
CA GLY A 45 -20.78 0.78 -5.04
C GLY A 45 -20.27 1.24 -6.41
N GLU A 46 -20.92 0.83 -7.50
CA GLU A 46 -20.56 1.27 -8.84
C GLU A 46 -20.76 2.77 -9.05
N ARG A 47 -21.79 3.37 -8.45
CA ARG A 47 -21.97 4.83 -8.46
C ARG A 47 -20.84 5.55 -7.73
N LEU A 48 -20.51 5.11 -6.51
CA LEU A 48 -19.43 5.69 -5.70
C LEU A 48 -18.06 5.52 -6.37
N LYS A 49 -17.81 4.38 -7.01
CA LYS A 49 -16.61 4.14 -7.81
C LYS A 49 -16.49 5.11 -8.98
N LYS A 50 -17.57 5.37 -9.72
CA LYS A 50 -17.59 6.38 -10.81
C LYS A 50 -17.33 7.79 -10.28
N GLU A 51 -17.94 8.16 -9.15
CA GLU A 51 -17.68 9.43 -8.46
C GLU A 51 -16.20 9.54 -8.07
N TRP A 52 -15.64 8.50 -7.44
CA TRP A 52 -14.23 8.43 -7.04
C TRP A 52 -13.28 8.52 -8.23
N MET A 53 -13.55 7.83 -9.34
CA MET A 53 -12.75 7.92 -10.57
C MET A 53 -12.71 9.36 -11.10
N LYS A 54 -13.85 10.04 -11.11
CA LYS A 54 -13.94 11.44 -11.55
C LYS A 54 -13.14 12.38 -10.65
N THR A 55 -13.28 12.26 -9.32
CA THR A 55 -12.58 13.13 -8.37
C THR A 55 -11.07 12.84 -8.33
N THR A 56 -10.67 11.57 -8.42
CA THR A 56 -9.25 11.19 -8.51
C THR A 56 -8.60 11.73 -9.78
N ARG A 57 -9.27 11.66 -10.94
CA ARG A 57 -8.77 12.28 -12.18
C ARG A 57 -8.62 13.79 -12.06
N ALA A 58 -9.59 14.47 -11.44
CA ALA A 58 -9.49 15.91 -11.21
C ALA A 58 -8.32 16.27 -10.29
N ARG A 59 -8.13 15.52 -9.20
CA ARG A 59 -7.07 15.75 -8.21
C ARG A 59 -5.66 15.43 -8.76
N LEU A 60 -5.52 14.33 -9.50
CA LEU A 60 -4.20 13.82 -9.92
C LEU A 60 -3.82 14.18 -11.36
N GLY A 61 -4.70 14.82 -12.13
CA GLY A 61 -4.48 15.09 -13.55
C GLY A 61 -3.25 15.95 -13.87
N LEU A 62 -2.89 16.91 -12.99
CA LEU A 62 -1.67 17.71 -13.18
C LEU A 62 -0.41 16.87 -12.93
N TYR A 63 -0.38 16.08 -11.87
CA TYR A 63 0.74 15.18 -11.57
C TYR A 63 0.94 14.11 -12.64
N TYR A 64 -0.17 13.55 -13.16
CA TYR A 64 -0.15 12.61 -14.28
C TYR A 64 0.50 13.22 -15.52
N ARG A 65 0.08 14.43 -15.93
CA ARG A 65 0.68 15.12 -17.09
C ARG A 65 2.15 15.49 -16.86
N ALA A 66 2.50 15.94 -15.65
CA ALA A 66 3.86 16.31 -15.27
C ALA A 66 4.78 15.10 -15.03
N ARG A 67 4.22 13.88 -15.01
CA ARG A 67 4.92 12.65 -14.61
C ARG A 67 5.67 12.79 -13.29
N THR A 68 5.11 13.53 -12.34
CA THR A 68 5.73 13.76 -11.03
C THR A 68 4.63 13.87 -9.99
N LEU A 69 4.68 13.04 -8.96
CA LEU A 69 3.78 13.14 -7.81
C LEU A 69 4.42 14.04 -6.76
N THR A 70 3.60 14.83 -6.06
CA THR A 70 4.06 15.66 -4.95
C THR A 70 3.14 15.50 -3.74
N HIS A 71 3.73 15.38 -2.55
CA HIS A 71 3.02 15.34 -1.28
C HIS A 71 3.87 16.00 -0.20
N ASN A 72 3.33 17.00 0.51
CA ASN A 72 4.05 17.76 1.55
C ASN A 72 5.46 18.19 1.10
N GLU A 73 5.54 18.84 -0.07
CA GLU A 73 6.79 19.33 -0.69
C GLU A 73 7.77 18.25 -1.17
N VAL A 74 7.53 16.97 -0.86
CA VAL A 74 8.29 15.84 -1.39
C VAL A 74 7.81 15.50 -2.80
N SER A 75 8.73 15.47 -3.77
CA SER A 75 8.44 15.17 -5.17
C SER A 75 9.05 13.85 -5.62
N MET A 76 8.25 13.04 -6.32
CA MET A 76 8.61 11.72 -6.85
C MET A 76 8.39 11.71 -8.37
N PRO A 77 9.44 12.01 -9.17
CA PRO A 77 9.39 11.85 -10.61
C PRO A 77 9.06 10.41 -11.00
N LEU A 78 8.29 10.25 -12.06
CA LEU A 78 7.81 8.96 -12.54
C LEU A 78 8.24 8.75 -14.00
N TRP A 79 8.60 7.52 -14.29
CA TRP A 79 8.62 7.01 -15.66
C TRP A 79 7.72 5.78 -15.72
N TRP A 80 6.91 5.66 -16.77
CA TRP A 80 6.13 4.45 -17.00
C TRP A 80 5.94 4.15 -18.48
N THR A 81 5.62 2.89 -18.74
CA THR A 81 5.23 2.37 -20.04
C THR A 81 4.13 1.31 -19.87
N VAL A 82 3.40 1.04 -20.94
CA VAL A 82 2.38 -0.02 -20.99
C VAL A 82 2.87 -1.13 -21.91
N TYR A 83 2.76 -2.37 -21.45
CA TYR A 83 3.12 -3.56 -22.20
C TYR A 83 1.89 -4.43 -22.46
N GLY A 84 1.68 -4.77 -23.74
CA GLY A 84 0.59 -5.63 -24.18
C GLY A 84 -0.81 -4.99 -24.13
N ASP A 85 -1.79 -5.75 -24.61
CA ASP A 85 -3.17 -5.30 -24.68
C ASP A 85 -3.86 -5.35 -23.31
N LYS A 86 -4.79 -4.42 -23.11
CA LYS A 86 -5.55 -4.30 -21.86
C LYS A 86 -6.45 -5.52 -21.61
N PRO A 87 -6.27 -6.25 -20.49
CA PRO A 87 -7.22 -7.28 -20.08
C PRO A 87 -8.60 -6.70 -19.78
N ALA A 88 -9.66 -7.52 -19.90
CA ALA A 88 -11.04 -7.11 -19.63
C ALA A 88 -11.24 -6.55 -18.21
N ASP A 89 -10.49 -7.10 -17.25
CA ASP A 89 -10.54 -6.70 -15.85
C ASP A 89 -9.46 -5.68 -15.47
N GLY A 90 -8.75 -5.10 -16.45
CA GLY A 90 -7.72 -4.08 -16.26
C GLY A 90 -6.28 -4.61 -16.25
N TYR A 91 -5.35 -3.69 -16.49
CA TYR A 91 -3.92 -3.96 -16.48
C TYR A 91 -3.42 -4.34 -15.09
N SER A 92 -2.37 -5.16 -15.05
CA SER A 92 -1.49 -5.23 -13.87
C SER A 92 -0.69 -3.94 -13.70
N LEU A 93 -0.26 -3.62 -12.48
CA LEU A 93 0.68 -2.54 -12.20
C LEU A 93 1.93 -3.11 -11.55
N PHE A 94 3.10 -2.83 -12.12
CA PHE A 94 4.39 -3.11 -11.51
C PHE A 94 5.05 -1.82 -11.08
N ILE A 95 5.28 -1.65 -9.79
CA ILE A 95 6.07 -0.54 -9.21
C ILE A 95 7.47 -1.07 -8.97
N SER A 96 8.44 -0.56 -9.72
CA SER A 96 9.82 -1.07 -9.75
C SER A 96 10.80 -0.07 -9.17
N LEU A 97 11.27 -0.32 -7.94
CA LEU A 97 12.11 0.57 -7.16
C LEU A 97 13.59 0.43 -7.56
N HIS A 98 14.26 1.55 -7.86
CA HIS A 98 15.67 1.56 -8.25
C HIS A 98 16.64 1.48 -7.06
N GLY A 99 17.89 1.08 -7.33
CA GLY A 99 19.00 1.06 -6.37
C GLY A 99 19.62 2.44 -6.10
N GLY A 100 20.83 2.48 -5.53
CA GLY A 100 21.58 3.74 -5.36
C GLY A 100 21.19 4.59 -4.14
N GLY A 101 20.77 3.96 -3.05
CA GLY A 101 20.54 4.64 -1.76
C GLY A 101 21.85 5.00 -1.07
N GLY A 102 21.90 6.13 -0.37
CA GLY A 102 23.09 6.61 0.33
C GLY A 102 24.23 7.03 -0.60
N THR A 103 23.92 7.40 -1.85
CA THR A 103 24.89 7.79 -2.88
C THR A 103 24.66 9.23 -3.35
N THR A 104 25.45 9.73 -4.30
CA THR A 104 25.22 11.06 -4.88
C THR A 104 23.97 11.09 -5.76
N GLN A 105 23.46 12.29 -6.06
CA GLN A 105 22.28 12.45 -6.90
C GLN A 105 22.50 11.88 -8.32
N GLU A 106 23.70 12.00 -8.86
CA GLU A 106 24.07 11.51 -10.19
C GLU A 106 23.98 9.98 -10.25
N VAL A 107 24.54 9.29 -9.24
CA VAL A 107 24.45 7.82 -9.14
C VAL A 107 23.01 7.38 -8.95
N ASN A 108 22.26 8.06 -8.06
CA ASN A 108 20.85 7.75 -7.82
C ASN A 108 20.01 7.90 -9.11
N ASN A 109 20.21 8.98 -9.86
CA ASN A 109 19.54 9.21 -11.14
C ASN A 109 19.95 8.16 -12.19
N GLN A 110 21.23 7.76 -12.25
CA GLN A 110 21.67 6.70 -13.15
C GLN A 110 21.01 5.35 -12.82
N GLN A 111 20.84 5.02 -11.53
CA GLN A 111 20.11 3.82 -11.13
C GLN A 111 18.63 3.88 -11.52
N TRP A 112 18.01 5.06 -11.44
CA TRP A 112 16.66 5.24 -11.94
C TRP A 112 16.56 5.00 -13.46
N GLU A 113 17.50 5.51 -14.27
CA GLU A 113 17.54 5.22 -15.71
C GLU A 113 17.67 3.72 -16.01
N ASN A 114 18.53 3.01 -15.27
CA ASN A 114 18.68 1.56 -15.42
C ASN A 114 17.38 0.81 -15.12
N GLN A 115 16.63 1.28 -14.12
CA GLN A 115 15.41 0.62 -13.66
C GLN A 115 14.28 0.69 -14.69
N LYS A 116 14.18 1.77 -15.48
CA LYS A 116 13.07 2.00 -16.44
C LYS A 116 12.84 0.84 -17.42
N TYR A 117 13.89 0.14 -17.82
CA TYR A 117 13.80 -0.93 -18.83
C TYR A 117 14.25 -2.29 -18.32
N LEU A 118 14.37 -2.44 -17.00
CA LEU A 118 14.92 -3.65 -16.42
C LEU A 118 13.99 -4.85 -16.59
N TYR A 119 12.67 -4.63 -16.47
CA TYR A 119 11.65 -5.67 -16.61
C TYR A 119 10.59 -5.31 -17.65
N ARG A 120 9.98 -6.34 -18.25
CA ARG A 120 8.94 -6.22 -19.29
C ARG A 120 7.75 -7.14 -18.98
N PRO A 121 6.95 -6.85 -17.94
CA PRO A 121 5.75 -7.63 -17.63
C PRO A 121 4.75 -7.60 -18.78
N GLN A 122 3.99 -8.67 -18.98
CA GLN A 122 2.93 -8.72 -20.00
C GLN A 122 1.63 -8.12 -19.46
N GLN A 123 0.85 -7.47 -20.31
CA GLN A 123 -0.47 -6.88 -19.97
C GLN A 123 -0.42 -6.02 -18.71
N ALA A 124 0.56 -5.11 -18.65
CA ALA A 124 0.89 -4.37 -17.46
C ALA A 124 1.28 -2.93 -17.75
N VAL A 125 0.93 -2.04 -16.81
CA VAL A 125 1.59 -0.76 -16.62
C VAL A 125 2.84 -1.01 -15.77
N TYR A 126 4.00 -0.67 -16.30
CA TYR A 126 5.27 -0.77 -15.59
C TYR A 126 5.75 0.63 -15.24
N VAL A 127 5.94 0.90 -13.95
CA VAL A 127 6.32 2.22 -13.41
C VAL A 127 7.65 2.09 -12.68
N ALA A 128 8.62 2.92 -13.06
CA ALA A 128 9.85 3.15 -12.32
C ALA A 128 9.78 4.56 -11.71
N PRO A 129 9.40 4.71 -10.42
CA PRO A 129 9.55 5.99 -9.72
C PRO A 129 11.02 6.31 -9.48
N ARG A 130 11.36 7.59 -9.37
CA ARG A 130 12.63 8.08 -8.83
C ARG A 130 12.46 8.39 -7.35
N ALA A 131 13.24 7.77 -6.47
CA ALA A 131 13.14 7.98 -5.03
C ALA A 131 13.30 9.47 -4.71
N PRO A 132 12.49 10.11 -3.85
CA PRO A 132 12.61 11.55 -3.61
C PRO A 132 13.96 11.96 -3.01
N TRP A 133 14.61 11.06 -2.29
CA TRP A 133 15.85 11.30 -1.56
C TRP A 133 17.01 10.45 -2.06
N ASN A 134 18.24 10.89 -1.75
CA ASN A 134 19.47 10.13 -2.00
C ASN A 134 19.96 9.39 -0.73
N LEU A 135 19.09 9.23 0.27
CA LEU A 135 19.38 8.59 1.56
C LEU A 135 19.40 7.05 1.43
N TRP A 136 19.95 6.36 2.43
CA TRP A 136 19.94 4.89 2.45
C TRP A 136 18.51 4.33 2.54
N ASN A 137 17.64 4.97 3.32
CA ASN A 137 16.24 4.60 3.53
C ASN A 137 15.28 5.25 2.52
N MET A 138 15.77 5.71 1.37
CA MET A 138 15.01 6.54 0.42
C MET A 138 13.63 5.99 0.01
N TRP A 139 13.44 4.67 0.03
CA TRP A 139 12.18 4.02 -0.35
C TRP A 139 11.23 3.69 0.80
N CYS A 140 11.66 3.89 2.04
CA CYS A 140 10.89 3.62 3.24
C CYS A 140 10.93 4.79 4.25
N HIS A 141 11.53 5.92 3.84
CA HIS A 141 11.59 7.18 4.57
C HIS A 141 10.18 7.66 4.93
N GLU A 142 10.06 8.28 6.11
CA GLU A 142 8.79 8.87 6.55
C GLU A 142 8.26 9.86 5.50
N GLY A 143 6.96 9.80 5.24
CA GLY A 143 6.27 10.63 4.25
C GLY A 143 6.14 10.02 2.84
N ILE A 144 6.83 8.92 2.53
CA ILE A 144 6.75 8.31 1.18
C ILE A 144 5.45 7.52 0.94
N ASP A 145 4.81 6.99 1.99
CA ASP A 145 3.61 6.15 1.90
C ASP A 145 2.50 6.81 1.05
N ALA A 146 2.26 8.11 1.26
CA ALA A 146 1.26 8.87 0.50
C ALA A 146 1.58 8.96 -1.00
N LEU A 147 2.86 8.93 -1.38
CA LEU A 147 3.29 8.94 -2.78
C LEU A 147 3.05 7.57 -3.43
N TYR A 148 3.26 6.46 -2.73
CA TYR A 148 2.86 5.13 -3.19
C TYR A 148 1.34 5.05 -3.39
N GLU A 149 0.56 5.49 -2.40
CA GLU A 149 -0.90 5.50 -2.48
C GLU A 149 -1.38 6.35 -3.66
N GLN A 150 -0.82 7.55 -3.87
CA GLN A 150 -1.16 8.38 -5.02
C GLN A 150 -0.76 7.77 -6.36
N LEU A 151 0.37 7.08 -6.45
CA LEU A 151 0.81 6.38 -7.67
C LEU A 151 -0.18 5.31 -8.08
N ILE A 152 -0.61 4.48 -7.13
CA ILE A 152 -1.62 3.43 -7.39
C ILE A 152 -2.93 4.08 -7.86
N GLN A 153 -3.41 5.09 -7.15
CA GLN A 153 -4.65 5.81 -7.50
C GLN A 153 -4.56 6.44 -8.89
N MET A 154 -3.42 7.02 -9.25
CA MET A 154 -3.16 7.61 -10.56
C MET A 154 -3.25 6.55 -11.65
N CYS A 155 -2.55 5.41 -11.49
CA CYS A 155 -2.55 4.36 -12.51
C CYS A 155 -3.93 3.69 -12.65
N VAL A 156 -4.65 3.52 -11.55
CA VAL A 156 -6.04 3.05 -11.57
C VAL A 156 -6.93 4.03 -12.34
N ALA A 157 -6.79 5.34 -12.07
CA ALA A 157 -7.65 6.37 -12.66
C ALA A 157 -7.37 6.63 -14.14
N PHE A 158 -6.11 6.64 -14.57
CA PHE A 158 -5.69 7.06 -15.90
C PHE A 158 -5.33 5.90 -16.83
N GLU A 159 -4.67 4.86 -16.31
CA GLU A 159 -4.21 3.73 -17.14
C GLU A 159 -5.19 2.54 -17.08
N GLY A 160 -6.17 2.57 -16.18
CA GLY A 160 -7.13 1.49 -16.02
C GLY A 160 -6.50 0.21 -15.46
N VAL A 161 -5.60 0.39 -14.50
CA VAL A 161 -5.05 -0.67 -13.65
C VAL A 161 -6.16 -1.28 -12.80
N ASN A 162 -6.08 -2.60 -12.61
CA ASN A 162 -6.85 -3.32 -11.61
C ASN A 162 -6.15 -3.16 -10.23
N PRO A 163 -6.80 -2.60 -9.20
CA PRO A 163 -6.17 -2.41 -7.89
C PRO A 163 -5.82 -3.73 -7.18
N ASP A 164 -6.38 -4.86 -7.60
CA ASP A 164 -6.03 -6.18 -7.08
C ASP A 164 -4.91 -6.88 -7.88
N LYS A 165 -4.28 -6.17 -8.83
CA LYS A 165 -3.10 -6.61 -9.60
C LYS A 165 -1.93 -5.63 -9.48
N VAL A 166 -1.71 -5.07 -8.29
CA VAL A 166 -0.58 -4.16 -8.01
C VAL A 166 0.57 -4.95 -7.40
N TYR A 167 1.74 -4.88 -8.01
CA TYR A 167 2.94 -5.61 -7.61
C TYR A 167 4.06 -4.65 -7.26
N LEU A 168 4.78 -4.94 -6.17
CA LEU A 168 5.92 -4.16 -5.72
C LEU A 168 7.22 -4.96 -5.92
N MET A 169 8.18 -4.39 -6.61
CA MET A 169 9.49 -5.01 -6.78
C MET A 169 10.61 -3.98 -6.73
N GLY A 170 11.84 -4.40 -6.40
CA GLY A 170 12.93 -3.46 -6.30
C GLY A 170 14.28 -4.13 -6.16
N TYR A 171 15.31 -3.46 -6.68
CA TYR A 171 16.67 -3.98 -6.74
C TYR A 171 17.60 -3.15 -5.85
N SER A 172 18.52 -3.77 -5.10
CA SER A 172 19.49 -3.10 -4.23
C SER A 172 18.79 -2.27 -3.14
N ALA A 173 19.06 -0.97 -3.02
CA ALA A 173 18.30 -0.07 -2.15
C ALA A 173 16.78 -0.09 -2.44
N GLY A 174 16.37 -0.36 -3.69
CA GLY A 174 14.98 -0.65 -4.04
C GLY A 174 14.45 -1.91 -3.33
N GLY A 175 15.29 -2.94 -3.21
CA GLY A 175 15.02 -4.14 -2.43
C GLY A 175 14.90 -3.85 -0.92
N ASP A 176 15.72 -2.95 -0.38
CA ASP A 176 15.56 -2.46 1.01
C ASP A 176 14.17 -1.83 1.20
N GLY A 177 13.74 -1.05 0.20
CA GLY A 177 12.39 -0.51 0.11
C GLY A 177 11.32 -1.59 0.10
N VAL A 178 11.45 -2.63 -0.74
CA VAL A 178 10.49 -3.75 -0.80
C VAL A 178 10.41 -4.46 0.54
N TRP A 179 11.54 -4.73 1.20
CA TRP A 179 11.54 -5.36 2.53
C TRP A 179 10.65 -4.62 3.51
N ARG A 180 10.65 -3.28 3.50
CA ARG A 180 9.87 -2.45 4.44
C ARG A 180 8.44 -2.19 3.98
N MET A 181 8.26 -1.85 2.71
CA MET A 181 6.96 -1.40 2.19
C MET A 181 6.01 -2.57 1.92
N ALA A 182 6.53 -3.75 1.57
CA ALA A 182 5.70 -4.95 1.37
C ALA A 182 4.90 -5.31 2.63
N PRO A 183 5.49 -5.52 3.82
CA PRO A 183 4.73 -5.81 5.03
C PRO A 183 3.97 -4.59 5.58
N ARG A 184 4.49 -3.36 5.44
CA ARG A 184 3.83 -2.13 5.95
C ARG A 184 2.51 -1.85 5.21
N MET A 185 2.47 -2.15 3.92
CA MET A 185 1.31 -1.90 3.05
C MET A 185 0.80 -3.19 2.41
N ALA A 186 0.89 -4.32 3.12
CA ALA A 186 0.58 -5.64 2.55
C ALA A 186 -0.85 -5.76 1.99
N ASP A 187 -1.77 -4.92 2.45
CA ASP A 187 -3.13 -4.80 1.97
C ASP A 187 -3.28 -3.97 0.68
N SER A 188 -2.17 -3.51 0.09
CA SER A 188 -2.14 -2.79 -1.20
C SER A 188 -1.58 -3.63 -2.35
N TRP A 189 -0.94 -4.77 -2.06
CA TRP A 189 -0.16 -5.54 -3.01
C TRP A 189 -0.80 -6.90 -3.32
N ALA A 190 -0.67 -7.36 -4.56
CA ALA A 190 -1.02 -8.70 -4.99
C ALA A 190 0.14 -9.69 -4.79
N ALA A 191 1.37 -9.23 -4.98
CA ALA A 191 2.62 -9.93 -4.64
C ALA A 191 3.76 -8.90 -4.57
N ALA A 192 4.86 -9.27 -3.92
CA ALA A 192 6.07 -8.46 -3.91
C ALA A 192 7.34 -9.30 -4.10
N SER A 193 8.38 -8.70 -4.69
CA SER A 193 9.67 -9.35 -4.92
C SER A 193 10.82 -8.43 -4.53
N MET A 194 11.64 -8.89 -3.60
CA MET A 194 12.84 -8.21 -3.15
C MET A 194 14.05 -8.77 -3.89
N MET A 195 14.86 -7.91 -4.48
CA MET A 195 16.09 -8.29 -5.16
C MET A 195 17.30 -7.55 -4.58
N ALA A 196 18.29 -8.29 -4.09
CA ALA A 196 19.56 -7.78 -3.57
C ALA A 196 19.41 -6.63 -2.55
N GLY A 197 18.34 -6.65 -1.76
CA GLY A 197 18.08 -5.73 -0.65
C GLY A 197 18.35 -6.33 0.73
N HIS A 198 18.68 -5.49 1.69
CA HIS A 198 18.94 -5.79 3.07
C HIS A 198 17.67 -5.65 3.94
N PRO A 199 17.27 -6.70 4.69
CA PRO A 199 16.01 -6.68 5.45
C PRO A 199 16.02 -5.73 6.65
N GLY A 200 17.20 -5.52 7.26
CA GLY A 200 17.31 -4.92 8.58
C GLY A 200 16.49 -5.69 9.61
N ASP A 201 15.74 -4.97 10.43
CA ASP A 201 14.90 -5.47 11.53
C ASP A 201 13.44 -5.76 11.13
N VAL A 202 13.12 -5.79 9.84
CA VAL A 202 11.72 -5.90 9.40
C VAL A 202 11.03 -7.16 9.93
N SER A 203 9.80 -6.98 10.41
CA SER A 203 8.90 -8.07 10.76
C SER A 203 8.25 -8.67 9.52
N LEU A 204 8.26 -10.00 9.45
CA LEU A 204 7.66 -10.77 8.36
C LEU A 204 6.18 -11.09 8.60
N LEU A 205 5.65 -10.77 9.78
CA LEU A 205 4.31 -11.19 10.21
C LEU A 205 3.18 -10.67 9.31
N ASN A 206 3.32 -9.45 8.79
CA ASN A 206 2.33 -8.86 7.89
C ASN A 206 2.34 -9.49 6.48
N LEU A 207 3.35 -10.30 6.15
CA LEU A 207 3.44 -11.00 4.86
C LEU A 207 2.50 -12.21 4.77
N ARG A 208 1.74 -12.53 5.84
CA ARG A 208 0.84 -13.70 5.87
C ARG A 208 -0.04 -13.83 4.62
N ASN A 209 -0.62 -12.71 4.17
CA ASN A 209 -1.54 -12.68 3.03
C ASN A 209 -0.91 -12.10 1.76
N LEU A 210 0.40 -11.86 1.76
CA LEU A 210 1.13 -11.28 0.65
C LEU A 210 2.18 -12.27 0.14
N PRO A 211 1.99 -12.85 -1.06
CA PRO A 211 3.03 -13.61 -1.73
C PRO A 211 4.32 -12.80 -1.85
N PHE A 212 5.42 -13.33 -1.32
CA PHE A 212 6.69 -12.62 -1.21
C PHE A 212 7.86 -13.42 -1.73
N MET A 213 8.81 -12.79 -2.43
CA MET A 213 9.95 -13.50 -2.97
C MET A 213 11.26 -12.78 -2.67
N ILE A 214 12.27 -13.59 -2.38
CA ILE A 214 13.60 -13.16 -1.94
C ILE A 214 14.61 -13.58 -2.99
N TRP A 215 15.35 -12.63 -3.55
CA TRP A 215 16.47 -12.88 -4.47
C TRP A 215 17.74 -12.24 -3.94
N CYS A 216 18.83 -13.00 -3.86
CA CYS A 216 20.15 -12.47 -3.52
C CYS A 216 21.25 -13.30 -4.20
N GLY A 217 22.37 -12.68 -4.55
CA GLY A 217 23.55 -13.42 -5.02
C GLY A 217 24.27 -14.11 -3.87
N GLU A 218 24.80 -15.31 -4.08
CA GLU A 218 25.58 -16.04 -3.09
C GLU A 218 26.78 -15.23 -2.58
N HIS A 219 27.42 -14.45 -3.46
CA HIS A 219 28.58 -13.61 -3.14
C HIS A 219 28.21 -12.16 -2.81
N ASP A 220 26.93 -11.80 -2.71
CA ASP A 220 26.48 -10.45 -2.33
C ASP A 220 26.57 -10.24 -0.81
N ALA A 221 27.80 -10.22 -0.29
CA ALA A 221 28.09 -10.23 1.14
C ALA A 221 28.08 -8.84 1.81
N ALA A 222 27.90 -7.76 1.04
CA ALA A 222 27.85 -6.41 1.60
C ALA A 222 26.73 -6.32 2.66
N TYR A 223 27.08 -5.86 3.86
CA TYR A 223 26.18 -5.79 5.01
C TYR A 223 25.56 -7.16 5.40
N ASN A 224 26.25 -8.28 5.12
CA ASN A 224 25.75 -9.64 5.35
C ASN A 224 24.45 -9.97 4.61
N ARG A 225 24.16 -9.29 3.50
CA ARG A 225 22.86 -9.35 2.83
C ARG A 225 22.50 -10.75 2.34
N ASN A 226 23.43 -11.47 1.72
CA ASN A 226 23.26 -12.87 1.32
C ASN A 226 22.84 -13.77 2.49
N THR A 227 23.57 -13.71 3.60
CA THR A 227 23.30 -14.48 4.82
C THR A 227 21.94 -14.13 5.41
N LEU A 228 21.64 -12.84 5.53
CA LEU A 228 20.36 -12.37 6.05
C LEU A 228 19.19 -12.75 5.14
N ALA A 229 19.35 -12.67 3.81
CA ALA A 229 18.32 -13.10 2.86
C ALA A 229 18.00 -14.59 3.03
N ALA A 230 19.03 -15.45 3.15
CA ALA A 230 18.85 -16.87 3.42
C ALA A 230 18.14 -17.13 4.76
N GLN A 231 18.54 -16.42 5.82
CA GLN A 231 17.90 -16.51 7.13
C GLN A 231 16.44 -16.07 7.11
N ARG A 232 16.10 -14.98 6.39
CA ARG A 232 14.71 -14.54 6.23
C ARG A 232 13.90 -15.57 5.43
N GLY A 233 14.50 -16.25 4.47
CA GLY A 233 13.89 -17.40 3.79
C GLY A 233 13.50 -18.50 4.76
N LEU A 234 14.43 -18.96 5.61
CA LEU A 234 14.16 -19.96 6.64
C LEU A 234 13.10 -19.52 7.66
N GLN A 235 13.05 -18.22 7.99
CA GLN A 235 11.99 -17.67 8.82
C GLN A 235 10.62 -17.75 8.14
N MET A 236 10.55 -17.45 6.84
CA MET A 236 9.31 -17.61 6.06
C MET A 236 8.89 -19.08 5.96
N ASP A 237 9.84 -20.01 5.77
CA ASP A 237 9.57 -21.46 5.80
C ASP A 237 8.92 -21.86 7.12
N SER A 238 9.49 -21.40 8.25
CA SER A 238 8.95 -21.66 9.58
C SER A 238 7.56 -21.06 9.77
N LEU A 239 7.34 -19.80 9.34
CA LEU A 239 6.03 -19.15 9.42
C LEU A 239 4.97 -19.90 8.61
N GLN A 240 5.31 -20.31 7.38
CA GLN A 240 4.41 -21.08 6.52
C GLN A 240 4.17 -22.49 7.06
N GLN A 241 5.14 -23.14 7.70
CA GLN A 241 4.94 -24.43 8.35
C GLN A 241 3.88 -24.36 9.47
N HIS A 242 3.85 -23.26 10.23
CA HIS A 242 2.87 -23.03 11.30
C HIS A 242 1.52 -22.50 10.78
N ASP A 243 1.49 -21.88 9.61
CA ASP A 243 0.28 -21.43 8.91
C ASP A 243 0.34 -21.83 7.43
N PRO A 244 0.02 -23.09 7.09
CA PRO A 244 0.20 -23.63 5.72
C PRO A 244 -0.57 -22.90 4.63
N THR A 245 -1.58 -22.11 5.00
CA THR A 245 -2.40 -21.31 4.09
C THR A 245 -1.90 -19.87 3.91
N GLY A 246 -0.95 -19.45 4.74
CA GLY A 246 -0.34 -18.12 4.71
C GLY A 246 1.12 -18.16 4.24
N TYR A 247 1.75 -16.98 4.22
CA TYR A 247 3.19 -16.79 3.97
C TYR A 247 3.70 -17.48 2.70
N VAL A 248 2.91 -17.45 1.62
CA VAL A 248 3.34 -17.97 0.32
C VAL A 248 4.62 -17.25 -0.09
N HIS A 249 5.71 -18.00 -0.30
CA HIS A 249 6.98 -17.37 -0.59
C HIS A 249 7.92 -18.25 -1.44
N GLN A 250 8.98 -17.63 -1.95
CA GLN A 250 10.13 -18.31 -2.53
C GLN A 250 11.42 -17.59 -2.16
N THR A 251 12.49 -18.36 -1.93
CA THR A 251 13.82 -17.83 -1.63
C THR A 251 14.82 -18.36 -2.64
N HIS A 252 15.56 -17.46 -3.27
CA HIS A 252 16.54 -17.75 -4.32
C HIS A 252 17.88 -17.10 -3.98
N ILE A 253 18.83 -17.92 -3.52
CA ILE A 253 20.24 -17.54 -3.36
C ILE A 253 21.00 -18.03 -4.60
N ILE A 254 21.42 -17.10 -5.46
CA ILE A 254 21.95 -17.43 -6.78
C ILE A 254 23.43 -17.76 -6.67
N LYS A 255 23.74 -19.06 -6.84
CA LYS A 255 25.10 -19.60 -6.77
C LYS A 255 26.06 -18.85 -7.71
N GLY A 256 27.21 -18.46 -7.20
CA GLY A 256 28.28 -17.76 -7.94
C GLY A 256 27.98 -16.29 -8.28
N ALA A 257 26.75 -15.80 -8.09
CA ALA A 257 26.39 -14.42 -8.41
C ALA A 257 26.77 -13.46 -7.28
N GLY A 258 27.22 -12.26 -7.64
CA GLY A 258 27.41 -11.13 -6.72
C GLY A 258 26.15 -10.27 -6.62
N HIS A 259 26.32 -8.97 -6.37
CA HIS A 259 25.20 -8.02 -6.25
C HIS A 259 24.30 -7.98 -7.49
N TRP A 260 24.90 -8.14 -8.67
CA TRP A 260 24.17 -8.31 -9.92
C TRP A 260 23.95 -9.78 -10.24
N MET A 261 22.68 -10.20 -10.31
CA MET A 261 22.28 -11.59 -10.52
C MET A 261 22.02 -11.93 -12.00
N ASN A 262 22.58 -11.15 -12.94
CA ASN A 262 22.43 -11.37 -14.38
C ASN A 262 20.98 -11.53 -14.86
N ARG A 263 20.04 -10.79 -14.24
CA ARG A 263 18.59 -10.82 -14.53
C ARG A 263 17.91 -12.17 -14.31
N VAL A 264 18.54 -13.13 -13.63
CA VAL A 264 17.87 -14.39 -13.26
C VAL A 264 16.63 -14.11 -12.40
N ASP A 265 16.69 -13.05 -11.59
CA ASP A 265 15.58 -12.52 -10.80
C ASP A 265 14.38 -12.03 -11.63
N SER A 266 14.50 -11.86 -12.95
CA SER A 266 13.36 -11.53 -13.83
C SER A 266 12.28 -12.62 -13.85
N ALA A 267 12.61 -13.85 -13.44
CA ALA A 267 11.63 -14.90 -13.16
C ALA A 267 10.56 -14.47 -12.13
N ALA A 268 10.86 -13.43 -11.34
CA ALA A 268 9.93 -12.85 -10.40
C ALA A 268 8.65 -12.31 -11.05
N VAL A 269 8.77 -11.75 -12.24
CA VAL A 269 7.68 -11.08 -12.95
C VAL A 269 6.53 -12.06 -13.26
N PRO A 270 6.73 -13.14 -14.05
CA PRO A 270 5.67 -14.10 -14.32
C PRO A 270 5.21 -14.88 -13.08
N TRP A 271 6.04 -14.99 -12.03
CA TRP A 271 5.60 -15.58 -10.76
C TRP A 271 4.59 -14.68 -10.04
N MET A 272 4.89 -13.38 -9.90
CA MET A 272 4.00 -12.42 -9.25
C MET A 272 2.65 -12.33 -9.97
N GLN A 273 2.62 -12.39 -11.32
CA GLN A 273 1.39 -12.32 -12.12
C GLN A 273 0.41 -13.49 -11.90
N ARG A 274 0.83 -14.57 -11.22
CA ARG A 274 -0.06 -15.68 -10.83
C ARG A 274 -0.98 -15.30 -9.66
N PHE A 275 -0.63 -14.25 -8.93
CA PHE A 275 -1.35 -13.82 -7.73
C PHE A 275 -2.22 -12.60 -8.00
N ARG A 276 -3.33 -12.55 -7.28
CA ARG A 276 -4.20 -11.39 -7.14
C ARG A 276 -4.31 -11.07 -5.66
N ARG A 277 -4.40 -9.79 -5.34
CA ARG A 277 -4.65 -9.36 -3.97
C ARG A 277 -5.98 -9.93 -3.52
N ASN A 278 -6.00 -10.49 -2.31
CA ASN A 278 -7.25 -10.78 -1.62
C ASN A 278 -7.52 -9.63 -0.64
N PRO A 279 -8.46 -8.70 -0.93
CA PRO A 279 -8.78 -7.62 -0.01
C PRO A 279 -9.49 -8.13 1.26
N TYR A 280 -10.02 -9.35 1.24
CA TYR A 280 -10.87 -9.93 2.28
C TYR A 280 -10.31 -11.25 2.84
N PRO A 281 -9.05 -11.30 3.29
CA PRO A 281 -8.45 -12.54 3.79
C PRO A 281 -9.20 -13.00 5.05
N LYS A 282 -9.41 -14.31 5.22
CA LYS A 282 -10.13 -14.83 6.39
C LYS A 282 -9.31 -14.79 7.68
N GLN A 283 -8.00 -14.51 7.61
CA GLN A 283 -7.14 -14.34 8.77
C GLN A 283 -6.15 -13.20 8.52
N ILE A 284 -5.95 -12.37 9.54
CA ILE A 284 -5.05 -11.23 9.54
C ILE A 284 -4.09 -11.38 10.71
N VAL A 285 -2.82 -11.11 10.41
CA VAL A 285 -1.80 -10.77 11.40
C VAL A 285 -1.33 -9.37 11.03
N TRP A 286 -1.52 -8.44 11.96
CA TRP A 286 -1.20 -7.03 11.76
C TRP A 286 -0.32 -6.55 12.87
N GLN A 287 0.94 -6.25 12.55
CA GLN A 287 1.88 -5.58 13.41
C GLN A 287 2.23 -4.21 12.82
N GLN A 288 2.21 -3.17 13.64
CA GLN A 288 2.60 -1.83 13.21
C GLN A 288 4.09 -1.75 12.91
N ALA A 289 4.42 -1.16 11.76
CA ALA A 289 5.79 -0.77 11.42
C ALA A 289 6.16 0.57 12.09
N GLU A 290 7.37 1.07 11.81
CA GLU A 290 7.83 2.40 12.23
C GLU A 290 6.84 3.51 11.82
N VAL A 291 6.40 3.48 10.55
CA VAL A 291 5.28 4.30 10.08
C VAL A 291 3.99 3.51 10.34
N VAL A 292 3.18 4.03 11.26
CA VAL A 292 1.95 3.39 11.71
C VAL A 292 0.77 3.66 10.78
N LYS A 293 -0.11 2.67 10.59
CA LYS A 293 -1.36 2.83 9.82
C LYS A 293 -2.58 2.68 10.72
N PRO A 294 -3.66 3.44 10.47
CA PRO A 294 -4.90 3.31 11.25
C PRO A 294 -5.78 2.12 10.84
N TYR A 295 -5.49 1.47 9.71
CA TYR A 295 -6.27 0.37 9.17
C TYR A 295 -5.38 -0.61 8.41
N PHE A 296 -5.80 -1.87 8.37
CA PHE A 296 -5.14 -2.94 7.63
C PHE A 296 -6.17 -4.03 7.27
N TYR A 297 -6.37 -4.30 5.98
CA TYR A 297 -7.47 -5.16 5.49
C TYR A 297 -8.83 -4.77 6.12
N TRP A 298 -9.56 -5.67 6.77
CA TRP A 298 -10.86 -5.37 7.41
C TRP A 298 -10.77 -4.93 8.88
N LEU A 299 -9.57 -4.58 9.37
CA LEU A 299 -9.35 -4.05 10.73
C LEU A 299 -9.06 -2.55 10.71
N GLY A 300 -9.48 -1.87 11.78
CA GLY A 300 -9.10 -0.50 12.11
C GLY A 300 -8.75 -0.38 13.60
N ALA A 301 -7.77 0.47 13.91
CA ALA A 301 -7.32 0.75 15.27
C ALA A 301 -7.47 2.24 15.60
N PRO A 302 -7.65 2.61 16.89
CA PRO A 302 -7.76 4.00 17.31
C PRO A 302 -6.48 4.79 16.96
N LYS A 303 -6.64 5.91 16.26
CA LYS A 303 -5.51 6.72 15.77
C LYS A 303 -4.57 7.18 16.90
N GLN A 304 -5.12 7.46 18.06
CA GLN A 304 -4.42 7.95 19.24
C GLN A 304 -3.58 6.86 19.92
N GLU A 305 -3.84 5.59 19.62
CA GLU A 305 -3.16 4.45 20.24
C GLU A 305 -2.15 3.79 19.31
N LEU A 306 -2.02 4.25 18.06
CA LEU A 306 -1.09 3.68 17.10
C LEU A 306 0.34 3.88 17.58
N ALA A 307 1.10 2.79 17.63
CA ALA A 307 2.51 2.80 17.96
C ALA A 307 3.21 1.62 17.27
N PRO A 308 4.49 1.75 16.88
CA PRO A 308 5.27 0.65 16.33
C PRO A 308 5.24 -0.60 17.23
N GLY A 309 5.23 -1.78 16.62
CA GLY A 309 5.23 -3.06 17.33
C GLY A 309 3.88 -3.53 17.85
N LYS A 310 2.88 -2.65 18.06
CA LYS A 310 1.52 -3.04 18.45
C LYS A 310 0.90 -4.00 17.43
N MET A 311 0.17 -4.99 17.93
CA MET A 311 -0.30 -6.12 17.15
C MET A 311 -1.81 -6.38 17.29
N VAL A 312 -2.40 -6.91 16.22
CA VAL A 312 -3.71 -7.55 16.21
C VAL A 312 -3.63 -8.86 15.41
N ARG A 313 -4.20 -9.93 15.96
CA ARG A 313 -4.50 -11.17 15.24
C ARG A 313 -6.00 -11.42 15.26
N ALA A 314 -6.58 -11.56 14.07
CA ALA A 314 -8.01 -11.80 13.95
C ALA A 314 -8.30 -12.75 12.79
N SER A 315 -9.40 -13.50 12.91
CA SER A 315 -9.90 -14.38 11.85
C SER A 315 -11.41 -14.30 11.73
N ILE A 316 -11.93 -14.69 10.57
CA ILE A 316 -13.36 -14.75 10.28
C ILE A 316 -13.73 -16.16 9.82
N ARG A 317 -14.71 -16.77 10.49
CA ARG A 317 -15.31 -18.05 10.11
C ARG A 317 -16.82 -17.95 10.16
N GLY A 318 -17.48 -18.15 9.02
CA GLY A 318 -18.91 -17.92 8.89
C GLY A 318 -19.27 -16.49 9.29
N ASN A 319 -20.13 -16.35 10.30
CA ASN A 319 -20.56 -15.06 10.85
C ASN A 319 -19.85 -14.67 12.16
N GLN A 320 -18.69 -15.26 12.44
CA GLN A 320 -17.93 -14.97 13.64
C GLN A 320 -16.56 -14.37 13.30
N VAL A 321 -16.23 -13.28 13.98
CA VAL A 321 -14.90 -12.67 14.02
C VAL A 321 -14.26 -13.07 15.34
N ASP A 322 -13.12 -13.74 15.28
CA ASP A 322 -12.33 -14.17 16.41
C ASP A 322 -11.05 -13.34 16.48
N VAL A 323 -10.96 -12.45 17.46
CA VAL A 323 -9.72 -11.76 17.84
C VAL A 323 -8.99 -12.64 18.85
N THR A 324 -7.72 -12.93 18.59
CA THR A 324 -6.89 -13.78 19.46
C THR A 324 -5.79 -13.01 20.16
N GLU A 325 -5.38 -11.88 19.60
CA GLU A 325 -4.35 -10.99 20.14
C GLU A 325 -4.70 -9.55 19.73
N CYS A 326 -4.58 -8.60 20.65
CA CYS A 326 -4.87 -7.19 20.39
C CYS A 326 -4.27 -6.28 21.47
N ASP A 327 -3.39 -5.36 21.06
CA ASP A 327 -2.74 -4.35 21.92
C ASP A 327 -3.48 -3.00 21.99
N TYR A 328 -4.70 -2.96 21.45
CA TYR A 328 -5.54 -1.76 21.41
C TYR A 328 -6.73 -1.88 22.36
N SER A 329 -7.18 -0.74 22.89
CA SER A 329 -8.33 -0.68 23.79
C SER A 329 -9.66 -0.99 23.08
N SER A 330 -9.74 -0.64 21.80
CA SER A 330 -10.86 -0.94 20.91
C SER A 330 -10.38 -1.30 19.50
N LEU A 331 -11.26 -1.94 18.73
CA LEU A 331 -11.05 -2.22 17.30
C LEU A 331 -12.29 -1.83 16.50
N THR A 332 -12.07 -1.31 15.29
CA THR A 332 -13.12 -1.22 14.27
C THR A 332 -13.02 -2.43 13.35
N ILE A 333 -14.10 -3.19 13.22
CA ILE A 333 -14.23 -4.30 12.28
C ILE A 333 -15.07 -3.83 11.10
N TYR A 334 -14.45 -3.76 9.92
CA TYR A 334 -15.13 -3.43 8.67
C TYR A 334 -15.68 -4.71 8.01
N LEU A 335 -16.92 -4.68 7.54
CA LEU A 335 -17.63 -5.88 7.07
C LEU A 335 -18.35 -5.61 5.75
N ASN A 336 -18.38 -6.64 4.91
CA ASN A 336 -19.19 -6.73 3.70
C ASN A 336 -19.78 -8.14 3.58
N ASP A 337 -20.59 -8.36 2.55
CA ASP A 337 -21.27 -9.63 2.29
C ASP A 337 -20.34 -10.76 1.81
N ASP A 338 -19.11 -10.46 1.40
CA ASP A 338 -18.08 -11.45 1.04
C ASP A 338 -17.36 -12.00 2.29
N LEU A 339 -17.29 -11.20 3.35
CA LEU A 339 -16.73 -11.59 4.63
C LEU A 339 -17.70 -12.41 5.47
N VAL A 340 -18.94 -11.92 5.62
CA VAL A 340 -19.98 -12.47 6.50
C VAL A 340 -21.39 -12.28 5.90
N ASP A 341 -22.37 -13.05 6.36
CA ASP A 341 -23.78 -12.83 6.02
C ASP A 341 -24.39 -11.71 6.89
N LEU A 342 -24.46 -10.49 6.37
CA LEU A 342 -24.97 -9.32 7.10
C LEU A 342 -26.51 -9.35 7.33
N ASP A 343 -27.22 -10.35 6.78
CA ASP A 343 -28.63 -10.56 7.08
C ASP A 343 -28.84 -11.40 8.35
N LYS A 344 -27.77 -12.02 8.86
CA LYS A 344 -27.73 -12.75 10.12
C LYS A 344 -26.96 -11.98 11.20
N ALA A 345 -27.05 -12.45 12.43
CA ALA A 345 -26.24 -11.92 13.51
C ALA A 345 -24.74 -12.19 13.24
N VAL A 346 -23.92 -11.17 13.39
CA VAL A 346 -22.46 -11.27 13.44
C VAL A 346 -22.05 -11.37 14.90
N THR A 347 -21.10 -12.25 15.19
CA THR A 347 -20.52 -12.45 16.52
C THR A 347 -19.07 -12.00 16.50
N ILE A 348 -18.64 -11.20 17.47
CA ILE A 348 -17.24 -10.79 17.62
C ILE A 348 -16.76 -11.21 19.00
N LYS A 349 -15.65 -11.94 19.06
CA LYS A 349 -15.05 -12.44 20.30
C LYS A 349 -13.61 -11.99 20.44
N TYR A 350 -13.17 -11.83 21.68
CA TYR A 350 -11.75 -11.76 22.04
C TYR A 350 -11.43 -12.90 23.01
N GLY A 351 -10.67 -13.89 22.53
CA GLY A 351 -10.54 -15.18 23.21
C GLY A 351 -11.92 -15.80 23.50
N LYS A 352 -12.24 -16.04 24.77
CA LYS A 352 -13.55 -16.57 25.20
C LYS A 352 -14.62 -15.48 25.41
N ARG A 353 -14.24 -14.20 25.44
CA ARG A 353 -15.14 -13.09 25.78
C ARG A 353 -15.95 -12.66 24.56
N LEU A 354 -17.27 -12.58 24.72
CA LEU A 354 -18.16 -11.99 23.72
C LEU A 354 -18.04 -10.47 23.75
N LEU A 355 -17.63 -9.86 22.64
CA LEU A 355 -17.57 -8.40 22.51
C LEU A 355 -18.84 -7.83 21.86
N PHE A 356 -19.39 -8.55 20.90
CA PHE A 356 -20.59 -8.14 20.16
C PHE A 356 -21.35 -9.35 19.64
N ARG A 357 -22.69 -9.29 19.67
CA ARG A 357 -23.57 -10.19 18.92
C ARG A 357 -24.80 -9.43 18.45
N GLY A 358 -25.00 -9.36 17.14
CA GLY A 358 -26.16 -8.66 16.59
C GLY A 358 -26.08 -8.53 15.08
N ARG A 359 -27.18 -8.09 14.45
CA ARG A 359 -27.20 -7.81 13.02
C ARG A 359 -26.56 -6.44 12.75
N VAL A 360 -25.68 -6.38 11.77
CA VAL A 360 -24.98 -5.15 11.37
C VAL A 360 -25.62 -4.62 10.10
N ARG A 361 -26.01 -3.35 10.11
CA ARG A 361 -26.72 -2.75 8.98
C ARG A 361 -25.74 -2.19 7.95
N ARG A 362 -26.05 -2.43 6.68
CA ARG A 362 -25.38 -1.82 5.52
C ARG A 362 -25.78 -0.35 5.41
N LYS A 363 -24.82 0.53 5.15
CA LYS A 363 -24.99 1.97 5.12
C LYS A 363 -24.21 2.58 3.96
N GLU A 364 -24.85 3.46 3.20
CA GLU A 364 -24.14 4.25 2.17
C GLU A 364 -23.08 5.16 2.81
N SER A 365 -23.34 5.70 4.00
CA SER A 365 -22.41 6.56 4.72
C SER A 365 -21.09 5.84 5.03
N THR A 366 -21.15 4.58 5.46
CA THR A 366 -19.97 3.74 5.71
C THR A 366 -19.20 3.43 4.42
N MET A 367 -19.89 3.16 3.31
CA MET A 367 -19.25 2.97 2.00
C MET A 367 -18.47 4.22 1.57
N ARG A 368 -19.10 5.40 1.67
CA ARG A 368 -18.45 6.69 1.34
C ARG A 368 -17.26 6.97 2.24
N GLN A 369 -17.42 6.76 3.55
CA GLN A 369 -16.37 6.98 4.54
C GLN A 369 -15.15 6.10 4.24
N THR A 370 -15.34 4.80 4.07
CA THR A 370 -14.25 3.84 3.88
C THR A 370 -13.56 4.02 2.53
N LEU A 371 -14.31 4.29 1.45
CA LEU A 371 -13.75 4.63 0.15
C LEU A 371 -12.89 5.91 0.22
N THR A 372 -13.34 6.93 0.94
CA THR A 372 -12.58 8.19 1.09
C THR A 372 -11.32 7.98 1.93
N GLN A 373 -11.41 7.20 3.00
CA GLN A 373 -10.28 6.92 3.91
C GLN A 373 -9.18 6.08 3.25
N ARG A 374 -9.56 5.18 2.33
CA ARG A 374 -8.64 4.17 1.77
C ARG A 374 -8.31 4.37 0.31
N ASN A 375 -9.09 5.17 -0.42
CA ASN A 375 -8.93 5.43 -1.85
C ASN A 375 -8.83 4.15 -2.70
N ASP A 376 -9.58 3.13 -2.30
CA ASP A 376 -9.63 1.84 -2.94
C ASP A 376 -11.05 1.30 -2.81
N TRP A 377 -11.70 1.03 -3.94
CA TRP A 377 -13.08 0.53 -3.96
C TRP A 377 -13.20 -0.90 -3.44
N ALA A 378 -12.12 -1.69 -3.41
CA ALA A 378 -12.13 -2.98 -2.73
C ALA A 378 -12.33 -2.81 -1.22
N TYR A 379 -11.94 -1.68 -0.62
CA TYR A 379 -12.17 -1.41 0.79
C TYR A 379 -13.38 -0.50 1.08
N MET A 380 -14.32 -0.43 0.13
CA MET A 380 -15.61 0.24 0.31
C MET A 380 -16.58 -0.64 1.10
N PHE A 381 -16.41 -0.69 2.41
CA PHE A 381 -17.23 -1.53 3.27
C PHE A 381 -18.61 -0.90 3.54
N PRO A 382 -19.71 -1.67 3.38
CA PRO A 382 -21.05 -1.18 3.71
C PRO A 382 -21.36 -1.22 5.20
N ALA A 383 -20.60 -1.96 6.02
CA ALA A 383 -20.85 -2.11 7.44
C ALA A 383 -19.55 -1.98 8.24
N MET A 384 -19.66 -1.46 9.46
CA MET A 384 -18.57 -1.46 10.44
C MET A 384 -19.13 -1.53 11.86
N ILE A 385 -18.34 -2.10 12.77
CA ILE A 385 -18.64 -2.14 14.21
C ILE A 385 -17.37 -1.79 14.98
N GLU A 386 -17.50 -0.90 15.96
CA GLU A 386 -16.46 -0.69 16.95
C GLU A 386 -16.71 -1.60 18.17
N VAL A 387 -15.68 -2.29 18.63
CA VAL A 387 -15.73 -3.18 19.79
C VAL A 387 -14.66 -2.81 20.80
N ASN A 388 -15.02 -2.80 22.09
CA ASN A 388 -14.07 -2.57 23.18
C ASN A 388 -13.38 -3.89 23.55
N VAL A 389 -12.05 -3.90 23.47
CA VAL A 389 -11.17 -5.05 23.75
C VAL A 389 -10.63 -4.99 25.19
N GLU A 390 -10.61 -3.82 25.83
CA GLU A 390 -10.40 -3.75 27.27
C GLU A 390 -11.62 -4.28 28.05
N SER A 391 -11.39 -4.92 29.20
CA SER A 391 -12.46 -5.06 30.18
C SER A 391 -12.70 -3.68 30.77
N LYS A 392 -13.96 -3.23 30.84
CA LYS A 392 -14.30 -2.21 31.84
C LYS A 392 -13.86 -2.79 33.17
N LYS A 393 -12.81 -2.25 33.79
CA LYS A 393 -12.55 -2.46 35.22
C LYS A 393 -13.87 -2.04 35.89
N ARG A 394 -14.57 -3.02 36.46
CA ARG A 394 -15.78 -2.76 37.24
C ARG A 394 -15.39 -2.10 38.54
#